data_AF-A0A382W6Y0-F1
#
_entry.id   AF-A0A382W6Y0-F1
#
_cell.length_a   1.000
_cell.length_b   1.000
_cell.length_c   1.000
_cell.angle_alpha   90.00
_cell.angle_beta   90.00
_cell.angle_gamma   90.00
#
_symmetry.space_group_name_H-M   'P 1'
#
loop_
_entity.id
_entity.type
_entity.pdbx_description
1 polymer ?
#
loop_
_entity_poly.entity_id
_entity_poly.type
_entity_poly.pdbx_seq_one_letter_code
_entity_poly.pdbx_strand_id
1 'polypeptide(L)'
;MATINHGAGADIIVPSNNGTTYRGLAGDDTYIISNSIAANAAITIVDTSGSNKIQLVDGLSITSSLFAADAVQLTLSNGAVVTINGASNFTYDVGGNTTAGISGTSNTLAAFAASMGVATLPSSGSTAGSSNVTVSGSAVSSTASPTYTLTKSATSVDEGSSVTFTVTSSSAVTSDTQFSWTIIGSDNGGTV
;
A
#
# COMPACT_ATOMS: atom_id res chain seq x y z
N MET A 1 -17.73 -0.01 19.08
CA MET A 1 -16.35 -0.51 19.04
C MET A 1 -15.90 -0.71 20.48
N ALA A 2 -15.43 -1.90 20.86
CA ALA A 2 -14.74 -2.10 22.13
C ALA A 2 -13.30 -1.56 22.04
N THR A 3 -12.65 -1.34 23.17
CA THR A 3 -11.24 -0.91 23.23
C THR A 3 -10.46 -1.82 24.15
N ILE A 4 -9.32 -2.29 23.69
CA ILE A 4 -8.31 -3.01 24.47
C ILE A 4 -7.10 -2.10 24.58
N ASN A 5 -6.74 -1.75 25.81
CA ASN A 5 -5.54 -0.98 26.12
C ASN A 5 -4.49 -1.94 26.68
N HIS A 6 -3.28 -1.85 26.15
CA HIS A 6 -2.10 -2.57 26.62
C HIS A 6 -1.30 -1.69 27.61
N GLY A 7 -0.03 -2.02 27.84
CA GLY A 7 0.76 -1.51 28.96
C GLY A 7 1.72 -0.39 28.60
N ALA A 8 2.82 -0.30 29.36
CA ALA A 8 3.97 0.56 29.03
C ALA A 8 5.18 -0.28 28.58
N GLY A 9 4.99 -1.59 28.39
CA GLY A 9 6.02 -2.52 27.97
C GLY A 9 6.01 -2.69 26.46
N ALA A 10 7.01 -3.40 25.92
CA ALA A 10 7.00 -3.80 24.52
C ALA A 10 6.07 -5.02 24.35
N ASP A 11 4.85 -4.80 23.90
CA ASP A 11 3.82 -5.82 23.76
C ASP A 11 3.79 -6.43 22.34
N ILE A 12 3.54 -7.74 22.26
CA ILE A 12 3.22 -8.42 21.00
C ILE A 12 1.71 -8.61 20.96
N ILE A 13 1.07 -7.93 20.02
CA ILE A 13 -0.37 -7.83 19.91
C ILE A 13 -0.80 -8.54 18.63
N VAL A 14 -1.74 -9.49 18.75
CA VAL A 14 -2.35 -10.16 17.60
C VAL A 14 -3.83 -9.76 17.55
N PRO A 15 -4.19 -8.70 16.81
CA PRO A 15 -5.57 -8.25 16.72
C PRO A 15 -6.49 -9.33 16.16
N SER A 16 -7.59 -9.62 16.86
CA SER A 16 -8.48 -10.75 16.52
C SER A 16 -9.98 -10.47 16.74
N ASN A 17 -10.33 -9.51 17.59
CA ASN A 17 -11.71 -9.28 18.01
C ASN A 17 -12.42 -8.34 17.04
N ASN A 18 -13.57 -8.76 16.52
CA ASN A 18 -14.39 -7.92 15.66
C ASN A 18 -14.88 -6.67 16.42
N GLY A 19 -14.81 -5.53 15.75
CA GLY A 19 -15.29 -4.27 16.27
C GLY A 19 -14.46 -3.76 17.44
N THR A 20 -13.14 -3.94 17.40
CA THR A 20 -12.24 -3.61 18.52
C THR A 20 -11.10 -2.69 18.11
N THR A 21 -10.82 -1.70 18.96
CA THR A 21 -9.63 -0.86 18.89
C THR A 21 -8.55 -1.41 19.81
N TYR A 22 -7.36 -1.66 19.27
CA TYR A 22 -6.17 -2.06 20.00
C TYR A 22 -5.23 -0.87 20.17
N ARG A 23 -4.75 -0.65 21.40
CA ARG A 23 -3.85 0.46 21.75
C ARG A 23 -2.71 -0.04 22.62
N GLY A 24 -1.47 0.09 22.15
CA GLY A 24 -0.25 -0.30 22.87
C GLY A 24 0.06 0.65 24.02
N LEU A 25 -0.31 1.92 23.85
CA LEU A 25 -0.07 3.04 24.77
C LEU A 25 1.38 3.50 24.76
N ALA A 26 2.28 2.79 25.42
CA ALA A 26 3.69 3.14 25.49
C ALA A 26 4.55 1.88 25.45
N GLY A 27 5.80 2.01 25.04
CA GLY A 27 6.65 0.86 24.74
C GLY A 27 6.78 0.67 23.23
N ASP A 28 7.61 -0.28 22.82
CA ASP A 28 7.84 -0.59 21.41
C ASP A 28 6.95 -1.77 21.00
N ASP A 29 5.73 -1.49 20.58
CA ASP A 29 4.70 -2.51 20.38
C ASP A 29 4.72 -3.11 18.96
N THR A 30 4.45 -4.41 18.85
CA THR A 30 4.37 -5.13 17.57
C THR A 30 2.97 -5.68 17.34
N TYR A 31 2.32 -5.22 16.28
CA TYR A 31 0.98 -5.66 15.86
C TYR A 31 1.09 -6.62 14.68
N ILE A 32 0.56 -7.84 14.84
CA ILE A 32 0.65 -8.89 13.81
C ILE A 32 -0.68 -9.00 13.07
N ILE A 33 -0.69 -8.56 11.82
CA ILE A 33 -1.82 -8.69 10.90
C ILE A 33 -1.61 -9.96 10.07
N SER A 34 -2.54 -10.91 10.21
CA SER A 34 -2.48 -12.20 9.49
C SER A 34 -3.87 -12.65 9.05
N ASN A 35 -3.94 -13.75 8.31
CA ASN A 35 -5.19 -14.38 7.89
C ASN A 35 -6.02 -14.96 9.06
N SER A 36 -5.53 -14.88 10.31
CA SER A 36 -6.27 -15.30 11.51
C SER A 36 -7.38 -14.34 11.93
N ILE A 37 -7.40 -13.11 11.39
CA ILE A 37 -8.48 -12.15 11.65
C ILE A 37 -9.79 -12.71 11.10
N ALA A 38 -10.84 -12.73 11.93
CA ALA A 38 -12.13 -13.27 11.53
C ALA A 38 -12.71 -12.54 10.31
N ALA A 39 -13.41 -13.27 9.44
CA ALA A 39 -14.03 -12.70 8.24
C ALA A 39 -14.96 -11.53 8.59
N ASN A 40 -14.91 -10.47 7.79
CA ASN A 40 -15.67 -9.22 7.98
C ASN A 40 -15.43 -8.53 9.33
N ALA A 41 -14.36 -8.87 10.06
CA ALA A 41 -14.02 -8.17 11.29
C ALA A 41 -13.58 -6.73 11.01
N ALA A 42 -13.99 -5.80 11.87
CA ALA A 42 -13.48 -4.44 11.89
C ALA A 42 -12.45 -4.27 13.02
N ILE A 43 -11.20 -4.00 12.69
CA ILE A 43 -10.11 -3.79 13.64
C ILE A 43 -9.57 -2.38 13.47
N THR A 44 -9.35 -1.70 14.59
CA THR A 44 -8.63 -0.42 14.62
C THR A 44 -7.37 -0.57 15.45
N ILE A 45 -6.26 -0.04 14.98
CA ILE A 45 -4.98 0.04 15.69
C ILE A 45 -4.66 1.52 15.90
N VAL A 46 -4.36 1.91 17.14
CA VAL A 46 -3.95 3.28 17.47
C VAL A 46 -2.77 3.23 18.43
N ASP A 47 -1.61 3.64 17.95
CA ASP A 47 -0.41 3.72 18.77
C ASP A 47 0.53 4.80 18.28
N THR A 48 0.92 5.70 19.18
CA THR A 48 1.64 6.93 18.82
C THR A 48 2.82 7.20 19.74
N SER A 49 3.20 6.24 20.59
CA SER A 49 4.35 6.37 21.47
C SER A 49 5.23 5.14 21.36
N GLY A 50 6.54 5.34 21.41
CA GLY A 50 7.52 4.28 21.15
C GLY A 50 7.72 3.98 19.67
N SER A 51 8.56 2.98 19.39
CA SER A 51 8.95 2.52 18.06
C SER A 51 8.07 1.35 17.62
N ASN A 52 6.83 1.66 17.26
CA ASN A 52 5.82 0.65 16.99
C ASN A 52 6.01 -0.01 15.60
N LYS A 53 5.54 -1.25 15.49
CA LYS A 53 5.68 -2.07 14.29
C LYS A 53 4.37 -2.73 13.90
N ILE A 54 4.03 -2.66 12.62
CA ILE A 54 3.01 -3.50 11.98
C ILE A 54 3.72 -4.63 11.23
N GLN A 55 3.46 -5.88 11.61
CA GLN A 55 3.87 -7.05 10.86
C GLN A 55 2.76 -7.51 9.93
N LEU A 56 3.07 -7.61 8.65
CA LEU A 56 2.19 -8.20 7.66
C LEU A 56 2.71 -9.60 7.36
N VAL A 57 2.03 -10.62 7.88
CA VAL A 57 2.52 -12.01 7.81
C VAL A 57 2.53 -12.51 6.36
N ASP A 58 3.51 -13.35 6.03
CA ASP A 58 3.57 -14.02 4.73
C ASP A 58 2.26 -14.75 4.38
N GLY A 59 1.85 -14.65 3.13
CA GLY A 59 0.57 -15.16 2.63
C GLY A 59 -0.66 -14.31 3.00
N LEU A 60 -0.51 -13.18 3.70
CA LEU A 60 -1.62 -12.25 3.95
C LEU A 60 -2.15 -11.70 2.62
N SER A 61 -3.44 -11.91 2.38
CA SER A 61 -4.12 -11.45 1.15
C SER A 61 -4.95 -10.19 1.43
N ILE A 62 -4.69 -9.13 0.67
CA ILE A 62 -5.30 -7.80 0.82
C ILE A 62 -6.02 -7.45 -0.48
N THR A 63 -7.35 -7.33 -0.41
CA THR A 63 -8.22 -6.96 -1.53
C THR A 63 -8.01 -5.52 -1.96
N SER A 64 -7.91 -4.60 -1.01
CA SER A 64 -7.71 -3.18 -1.28
C SER A 64 -7.04 -2.48 -0.11
N SER A 65 -6.42 -1.33 -0.40
CA SER A 65 -5.80 -0.49 0.61
C SER A 65 -6.08 0.99 0.32
N LEU A 66 -6.20 1.78 1.39
CA LEU A 66 -6.30 3.24 1.33
C LEU A 66 -5.20 3.84 2.19
N PHE A 67 -4.48 4.80 1.62
CA PHE A 67 -3.38 5.50 2.26
C PHE A 67 -3.69 6.99 2.38
N ALA A 68 -3.60 7.51 3.60
CA ALA A 68 -3.58 8.93 3.90
C ALA A 68 -2.19 9.34 4.41
N ALA A 69 -1.98 10.63 4.70
CA ALA A 69 -0.72 11.11 5.25
C ALA A 69 -0.31 10.41 6.56
N ASP A 70 -1.31 10.05 7.40
CA ASP A 70 -1.09 9.46 8.72
C ASP A 70 -2.14 8.39 9.08
N ALA A 71 -2.72 7.73 8.07
CA ALA A 71 -3.64 6.62 8.28
C ALA A 71 -3.55 5.60 7.14
N VAL A 72 -3.77 4.33 7.47
CA VAL A 72 -3.87 3.23 6.50
C VAL A 72 -5.14 2.45 6.79
N GLN A 73 -5.85 2.06 5.75
CA GLN A 73 -6.90 1.05 5.84
C GLN A 73 -6.59 -0.09 4.88
N LEU A 74 -6.59 -1.32 5.38
CA LEU A 74 -6.43 -2.54 4.61
C LEU A 74 -7.76 -3.31 4.65
N THR A 75 -8.26 -3.69 3.48
CA THR A 75 -9.37 -4.65 3.37
C THR A 75 -8.78 -5.99 2.95
N LEU A 76 -8.92 -7.00 3.79
CA LEU A 76 -8.38 -8.35 3.57
C LEU A 76 -9.28 -9.16 2.61
N SER A 77 -8.76 -10.26 2.09
CA SER A 77 -9.50 -11.16 1.17
C SER A 77 -10.76 -11.76 1.77
N ASN A 78 -10.82 -11.90 3.10
CA ASN A 78 -11.98 -12.39 3.84
C ASN A 78 -12.97 -11.27 4.24
N GLY A 79 -12.82 -10.06 3.69
CA GLY A 79 -13.67 -8.90 3.97
C GLY A 79 -13.37 -8.19 5.30
N ALA A 80 -12.41 -8.68 6.10
CA ALA A 80 -11.99 -7.96 7.30
C ALA A 80 -11.35 -6.62 6.93
N VAL A 81 -11.59 -5.60 7.75
CA VAL A 81 -11.04 -4.26 7.58
C VAL A 81 -10.15 -3.94 8.77
N VAL A 82 -8.88 -3.64 8.49
CA VAL A 82 -7.92 -3.19 9.49
C VAL A 82 -7.61 -1.72 9.22
N THR A 83 -7.91 -0.86 10.18
CA THR A 83 -7.59 0.57 10.12
C THR A 83 -6.47 0.88 11.11
N ILE A 84 -5.41 1.53 10.64
CA ILE A 84 -4.26 1.96 11.42
C ILE A 84 -4.28 3.48 11.45
N ASN A 85 -4.53 4.07 12.61
CA ASN A 85 -4.48 5.52 12.82
C ASN A 85 -3.12 5.91 13.41
N GLY A 86 -2.61 7.08 13.05
CA GLY A 86 -1.24 7.45 13.43
C GLY A 86 -0.21 6.63 12.65
N ALA A 87 -0.55 6.20 11.43
CA ALA A 87 0.18 5.24 10.62
C ALA A 87 1.65 5.62 10.36
N SER A 88 1.99 6.90 10.44
CA SER A 88 3.37 7.39 10.28
C SER A 88 4.27 7.10 11.50
N ASN A 89 3.68 6.76 12.66
CA ASN A 89 4.39 6.36 13.87
C ASN A 89 4.81 4.87 13.87
N PHE A 90 4.49 4.14 12.80
CA PHE A 90 4.78 2.72 12.68
C PHE A 90 5.85 2.44 11.63
N THR A 91 6.63 1.39 11.89
CA THR A 91 7.37 0.66 10.86
C THR A 91 6.52 -0.50 10.32
N TYR A 92 6.65 -0.79 9.03
CA TYR A 92 5.89 -1.84 8.35
C TYR A 92 6.83 -2.98 7.95
N ASP A 93 6.73 -4.08 8.68
CA ASP A 93 7.56 -5.28 8.54
C ASP A 93 6.83 -6.31 7.66
N VAL A 94 7.10 -6.24 6.35
CA VAL A 94 6.44 -7.06 5.32
C VAL A 94 7.07 -8.45 5.30
N GLY A 95 6.25 -9.48 5.55
CA GLY A 95 6.69 -10.87 5.70
C GLY A 95 7.10 -11.26 7.12
N GLY A 96 7.13 -10.30 8.04
CA GLY A 96 7.54 -10.53 9.43
C GLY A 96 6.49 -11.29 10.23
N ASN A 97 6.95 -12.12 11.16
CA ASN A 97 6.12 -12.75 12.18
C ASN A 97 6.98 -13.09 13.41
N THR A 98 7.00 -12.19 14.39
CA THR A 98 7.79 -12.34 15.62
C THR A 98 7.36 -13.57 16.43
N THR A 99 6.07 -13.96 16.40
CA THR A 99 5.60 -15.17 17.11
C THR A 99 6.16 -16.46 16.51
N ALA A 100 6.69 -16.40 15.28
CA ALA A 100 7.36 -17.50 14.59
C ALA A 100 8.88 -17.29 14.47
N GLY A 101 9.44 -16.21 15.04
CA GLY A 101 10.86 -15.86 14.89
C GLY A 101 11.27 -15.44 13.47
N ILE A 102 10.30 -15.04 12.64
CA ILE A 102 10.54 -14.64 11.25
C ILE A 102 10.65 -13.12 11.18
N SER A 103 11.72 -12.62 10.58
CA SER A 103 11.90 -11.19 10.26
C SER A 103 11.55 -10.93 8.80
N GLY A 104 10.85 -9.83 8.54
CA GLY A 104 10.52 -9.40 7.18
C GLY A 104 11.36 -8.18 6.74
N THR A 105 10.86 -7.50 5.71
CA THR A 105 11.44 -6.24 5.24
C THR A 105 10.81 -5.07 5.98
N SER A 106 11.61 -4.31 6.70
CA SER A 106 11.17 -3.10 7.40
C SER A 106 11.03 -1.90 6.45
N ASN A 107 9.86 -1.28 6.44
CA ASN A 107 9.52 -0.14 5.59
C ASN A 107 8.97 1.03 6.43
N THR A 108 9.19 2.26 5.96
CA THR A 108 8.42 3.42 6.42
C THR A 108 7.01 3.37 5.84
N LEU A 109 6.07 4.19 6.34
CA LEU A 109 4.74 4.31 5.75
C LEU A 109 4.79 4.64 4.24
N ALA A 110 5.66 5.57 3.83
CA ALA A 110 5.79 5.95 2.43
C ALA A 110 6.35 4.81 1.56
N ALA A 111 7.34 4.06 2.05
CA ALA A 111 7.90 2.92 1.33
C ALA A 111 6.87 1.77 1.24
N PHE A 112 6.11 1.52 2.31
CA PHE A 112 5.02 0.55 2.30
C PHE A 112 3.91 0.96 1.31
N ALA A 113 3.49 2.22 1.32
CA ALA A 113 2.52 2.75 0.36
C ALA A 113 3.01 2.59 -1.09
N ALA A 114 4.29 2.88 -1.36
CA ALA A 114 4.90 2.68 -2.67
C ALA A 114 4.92 1.20 -3.09
N SER A 115 5.20 0.28 -2.16
CA SER A 115 5.11 -1.17 -2.42
C SER A 115 3.70 -1.64 -2.76
N MET A 116 2.70 -0.86 -2.34
CA MET A 116 1.29 -1.05 -2.64
C MET A 116 0.84 -0.23 -3.85
N GLY A 117 1.75 0.41 -4.61
CA GLY A 117 1.43 1.18 -5.82
C GLY A 117 1.04 2.64 -5.59
N VAL A 118 1.21 3.18 -4.37
CA VAL A 118 1.02 4.61 -4.06
C VAL A 118 2.38 5.29 -3.98
N ALA A 119 2.84 5.83 -5.12
CA ALA A 119 4.18 6.41 -5.25
C ALA A 119 4.46 7.56 -4.26
N THR A 120 3.44 8.38 -3.97
CA THR A 120 3.53 9.47 -3.00
C THR A 120 2.26 9.52 -2.16
N LEU A 121 2.40 9.62 -0.84
CA LEU A 121 1.25 9.79 0.07
C LEU A 121 0.55 11.13 -0.21
N PRO A 122 -0.80 11.16 -0.16
CA PRO A 122 -1.55 12.39 -0.36
C PRO A 122 -1.38 13.35 0.82
N SER A 123 -1.37 14.66 0.56
CA SER A 123 -1.33 15.70 1.61
C SER A 123 -2.67 15.88 2.33
N SER A 124 -3.78 15.50 1.68
CA SER A 124 -5.12 15.45 2.29
C SER A 124 -5.96 14.35 1.64
N GLY A 125 -6.97 13.85 2.36
CA GLY A 125 -7.79 12.74 1.90
C GLY A 125 -7.03 11.40 1.90
N SER A 126 -7.39 10.51 0.98
CA SER A 126 -6.75 9.20 0.83
C SER A 126 -6.57 8.82 -0.63
N THR A 127 -5.57 8.00 -0.92
CA THR A 127 -5.28 7.41 -2.23
C THR A 127 -5.36 5.89 -2.12
N ALA A 128 -6.04 5.26 -3.08
CA ALA A 128 -6.12 3.81 -3.14
C ALA A 128 -4.81 3.22 -3.61
N GLY A 129 -4.37 2.15 -2.94
CA GLY A 129 -3.31 1.29 -3.43
C GLY A 129 -3.82 0.29 -4.47
N SER A 130 -2.91 -0.55 -4.93
CA SER A 130 -3.15 -1.67 -5.81
C SER A 130 -4.18 -2.61 -5.18
N SER A 131 -5.05 -3.15 -6.03
CA SER A 131 -6.02 -4.15 -5.60
C SER A 131 -5.41 -5.56 -5.61
N ASN A 132 -5.97 -6.45 -4.80
CA ASN A 132 -5.66 -7.89 -4.79
C ASN A 132 -4.16 -8.18 -4.69
N VAL A 133 -3.55 -7.62 -3.66
CA VAL A 133 -2.13 -7.81 -3.32
C VAL A 133 -1.99 -8.91 -2.28
N THR A 134 -0.87 -9.62 -2.31
CA THR A 134 -0.52 -10.65 -1.34
C THR A 134 0.88 -10.39 -0.83
N VAL A 135 1.11 -10.60 0.47
CA VAL A 135 2.47 -10.66 1.01
C VAL A 135 3.09 -11.99 0.58
N SER A 136 4.22 -11.95 -0.12
CA SER A 136 4.91 -13.11 -0.65
C SER A 136 6.38 -13.07 -0.23
N GLY A 137 6.74 -13.89 0.75
CA GLY A 137 8.00 -13.77 1.47
C GLY A 137 8.06 -12.41 2.16
N SER A 138 9.06 -11.60 1.82
CA SER A 138 9.30 -10.28 2.43
C SER A 138 8.90 -9.10 1.53
N ALA A 139 8.05 -9.34 0.53
CA ALA A 139 7.61 -8.34 -0.43
C ALA A 139 6.08 -8.37 -0.63
N VAL A 140 5.53 -7.28 -1.15
CA VAL A 140 4.14 -7.20 -1.63
C VAL A 140 4.14 -7.57 -3.11
N SER A 141 3.29 -8.53 -3.48
CA SER A 141 3.04 -8.91 -4.87
C SER A 141 1.59 -8.57 -5.24
N SER A 142 1.38 -7.80 -6.31
CA SER A 142 0.05 -7.55 -6.86
C SER A 142 -0.31 -8.57 -7.95
N THR A 143 -1.52 -9.13 -7.87
CA THR A 143 -2.09 -9.94 -8.97
C THR A 143 -2.96 -9.11 -9.92
N ALA A 144 -3.25 -7.86 -9.57
CA ALA A 144 -3.97 -6.93 -10.43
C ALA A 144 -3.14 -6.58 -11.67
N SER A 145 -3.78 -6.62 -12.83
CA SER A 145 -3.17 -6.15 -14.07
C SER A 145 -2.81 -4.67 -13.95
N PRO A 146 -1.59 -4.26 -14.34
CA PRO A 146 -1.19 -2.86 -14.33
C PRO A 146 -2.07 -2.01 -15.24
N THR A 147 -2.34 -0.78 -14.82
CA THR A 147 -2.95 0.25 -15.67
C THR A 147 -1.87 1.16 -16.26
N TYR A 148 -2.14 1.76 -17.41
CA TYR A 148 -1.17 2.60 -18.12
C TYR A 148 -1.72 3.99 -18.37
N THR A 149 -0.88 5.00 -18.18
CA THR A 149 -1.18 6.39 -18.50
C THR A 149 -0.26 6.86 -19.62
N LEU A 150 -0.76 7.72 -20.50
CA LEU A 150 -0.01 8.29 -21.62
C LEU A 150 0.07 9.81 -21.44
N THR A 151 1.29 10.33 -21.42
CA THR A 151 1.56 11.78 -21.39
C THR A 151 2.39 12.17 -22.61
N LYS A 152 2.29 13.44 -23.01
CA LYS A 152 3.05 14.01 -24.13
C LYS A 152 3.81 15.24 -23.67
N SER A 153 5.03 15.43 -24.16
CA SER A 153 5.88 16.57 -23.79
C SER A 153 5.41 17.90 -24.39
N ALA A 154 4.72 17.86 -25.54
CA ALA A 154 4.19 19.05 -26.22
C ALA A 154 2.95 18.71 -27.07
N THR A 155 2.15 19.72 -27.41
CA THR A 155 0.99 19.60 -28.32
C THR A 155 1.33 19.86 -29.78
N SER A 156 2.48 20.47 -30.05
CA SER A 156 3.02 20.78 -31.38
C SER A 156 4.55 20.71 -31.32
N VAL A 157 5.19 20.50 -32.46
CA VAL A 157 6.64 20.54 -32.61
C VAL A 157 6.99 21.31 -33.86
N ASP A 158 8.07 22.10 -33.80
CA ASP A 158 8.64 22.71 -34.99
C ASP A 158 9.29 21.63 -35.86
N GLU A 159 9.43 21.91 -37.16
CA GLU A 159 10.13 21.01 -38.07
C GLU A 159 11.56 20.74 -37.57
N GLY A 160 11.95 19.47 -37.57
CA GLY A 160 13.23 19.01 -37.04
C GLY A 160 13.29 18.85 -35.51
N SER A 161 12.22 19.20 -34.77
CA SER A 161 12.12 18.95 -33.33
C SER A 161 11.47 17.58 -33.02
N SER A 162 11.51 17.17 -31.75
CA SER A 162 10.94 15.91 -31.27
C SER A 162 9.84 16.13 -30.23
N VAL A 163 8.86 15.23 -30.23
CA VAL A 163 7.87 15.08 -29.14
C VAL A 163 8.11 13.75 -28.45
N THR A 164 8.09 13.75 -27.13
CA THR A 164 8.22 12.54 -26.32
C THR A 164 6.85 12.17 -25.78
N PHE A 165 6.46 10.92 -26.02
CA PHE A 165 5.31 10.31 -25.38
C PHE A 165 5.80 9.36 -24.29
N THR A 166 5.33 9.55 -23.06
CA THR A 166 5.70 8.72 -21.92
C THR A 166 4.52 7.86 -21.52
N VAL A 167 4.70 6.54 -21.60
CA VAL A 167 3.78 5.55 -21.04
C VAL A 167 4.25 5.20 -19.63
N THR A 168 3.38 5.45 -18.64
CA THR A 168 3.67 5.13 -17.24
C THR A 168 2.75 4.03 -16.77
N SER A 169 3.33 2.92 -16.31
CA SER A 169 2.62 1.84 -15.62
C SER A 169 2.31 2.25 -14.18
N SER A 170 1.15 1.87 -13.66
CA SER A 170 0.78 2.08 -12.24
C SER A 170 1.51 1.14 -11.28
N SER A 171 2.12 0.06 -11.77
CA SER A 171 2.91 -0.88 -10.98
C SER A 171 4.00 -1.54 -11.82
N ALA A 172 4.92 -2.26 -11.17
CA ALA A 172 5.94 -3.03 -11.86
C ALA A 172 5.30 -4.12 -12.72
N VAL A 173 5.69 -4.17 -13.99
CA VAL A 173 5.20 -5.16 -14.97
C VAL A 173 5.98 -6.46 -14.79
N THR A 174 5.28 -7.56 -14.56
CA THR A 174 5.89 -8.89 -14.31
C THR A 174 5.99 -9.76 -15.56
N SER A 175 5.49 -9.27 -16.70
CA SER A 175 5.58 -9.91 -18.01
C SER A 175 5.63 -8.85 -19.13
N ASP A 176 6.13 -9.26 -20.28
CA ASP A 176 6.21 -8.40 -21.47
C ASP A 176 4.83 -7.86 -21.84
N THR A 177 4.72 -6.53 -21.93
CA THR A 177 3.49 -5.86 -22.35
C THR A 177 3.71 -5.18 -23.70
N GLN A 178 2.85 -5.49 -24.67
CA GLN A 178 2.93 -4.90 -26.00
C GLN A 178 1.99 -3.71 -26.13
N PHE A 179 2.50 -2.60 -26.69
CA PHE A 179 1.72 -1.40 -27.01
C PHE A 179 1.71 -1.18 -28.51
N SER A 180 0.51 -0.94 -29.05
CA SER A 180 0.35 -0.47 -30.42
C SER A 180 0.08 1.02 -30.41
N TRP A 181 0.77 1.78 -31.24
CA TRP A 181 0.58 3.22 -31.38
C TRP A 181 0.37 3.61 -32.83
N THR A 182 -0.42 4.66 -33.04
CA THR A 182 -0.67 5.28 -34.35
C THR A 182 -0.41 6.77 -34.21
N ILE A 183 0.48 7.31 -35.04
CA ILE A 183 0.65 8.76 -35.17
C ILE A 183 -0.10 9.21 -36.43
N ILE A 184 -0.97 10.20 -36.26
CA ILE A 184 -1.67 10.86 -37.37
C ILE A 184 -1.13 12.29 -37.43
N GLY A 185 -0.36 12.59 -38.49
CA GLY A 185 0.07 13.95 -38.78
C GLY A 185 -1.04 14.74 -39.47
N SER A 186 -1.10 16.05 -39.20
CA SER A 186 -1.90 17.01 -39.96
C SER A 186 -0.94 18.09 -40.46
N ASP A 187 -1.00 18.41 -41.75
CA ASP A 187 -0.31 19.56 -42.35
C ASP A 187 -0.95 20.90 -41.95
N ASN A 188 -2.03 20.84 -41.16
CA ASN A 188 -2.85 21.98 -40.76
C ASN A 188 -3.35 22.81 -41.97
N GLY A 189 -3.47 22.19 -43.15
CA GLY A 189 -3.84 22.85 -44.41
C GLY A 189 -2.70 23.56 -45.13
N GLY A 190 -1.43 23.36 -44.72
CA GLY A 190 -0.26 23.91 -45.38
C GLY A 190 0.18 23.05 -46.58
N THR A 191 0.37 23.68 -47.75
CA THR A 191 1.02 23.03 -48.90
C THR A 191 2.52 22.94 -48.64
N VAL A 192 3.05 21.73 -48.50
CA VAL A 192 4.48 21.42 -48.61
C VAL A 192 5.02 21.69 -50.01
#